data_AF-A0A954FXY3-F1
#
_entry.id   AF-A0A954FXY3-F1
#
_cell.length_a   1.000
_cell.length_b   1.000
_cell.length_c   1.000
_cell.angle_alpha   90.00
_cell.angle_beta   90.00
_cell.angle_gamma   90.00
#
_symmetry.space_group_name_H-M   'P 1'
#
loop_
_entity.id
_entity.type
_entity.pdbx_description
1 polymer ?
#
loop_
_entity_poly.entity_id
_entity_poly.type
_entity_poly.pdbx_seq_one_letter_code
_entity_poly.pdbx_strand_id
1 'polypeptide(L)'
;MHDSVEIQHKTSLLCSHRFWFNFSSFTVVFCILLFASWAATDASYRLGIYKAGIATRLLPIRSTDPEMIEAMGITDVMRQIKWDSIGKRVISIYVLLSVGIFATFIVFFLALRRLTLKRSIVCMALLAAWLLLYWGQNTLNYGCTQRQIMSIFPQFEQVGMALHRQWPTESGEILPGKKFFVWPEKYPGVLAIPRGIEGAYPYYEDFGFNITRGETGIIRLELAGAYDFIVEFYPNGTTPTQYVSGFGNPSSPVASVTSLSKKWFLVRYGDS
;
A
#
# COMPACT_ATOMS: atom_id res chain seq x y z
N MET A 1 24.07 59.20 3.41
CA MET A 1 24.72 57.94 3.84
C MET A 1 23.78 57.01 4.62
N HIS A 2 22.74 57.53 5.29
CA HIS A 2 21.74 56.69 5.98
C HIS A 2 20.79 55.95 5.00
N ASP A 3 20.36 56.60 3.92
CA ASP A 3 19.43 56.01 2.94
C ASP A 3 20.04 54.84 2.14
N SER A 4 21.35 54.89 1.88
CA SER A 4 22.06 53.82 1.16
C SER A 4 22.10 52.52 1.96
N VAL A 5 22.20 52.59 3.30
CA VAL A 5 22.21 51.42 4.18
C VAL A 5 20.82 50.78 4.25
N GLU A 6 19.76 51.60 4.28
CA GLU A 6 18.38 51.11 4.37
C GLU A 6 17.94 50.38 3.07
N ILE A 7 18.32 50.90 1.90
CA ILE A 7 18.04 50.28 0.60
C ILE A 7 18.77 48.93 0.45
N GLN A 8 20.02 48.85 0.90
CA GLN A 8 20.81 47.63 0.86
C GLN A 8 20.24 46.54 1.78
N HIS A 9 19.71 46.93 2.95
CA HIS A 9 19.05 46.00 3.87
C HIS A 9 17.68 45.51 3.35
N LYS A 10 16.89 46.37 2.68
CA LYS A 10 15.61 45.97 2.08
C LYS A 10 15.81 45.01 0.89
N THR A 11 16.82 45.23 0.06
CA THR A 11 17.13 44.38 -1.10
C THR A 11 17.66 43.00 -0.70
N SER A 12 18.49 42.92 0.33
CA SER A 12 18.99 41.62 0.85
C SER A 12 17.85 40.76 1.43
N LEU A 13 16.93 41.35 2.18
CA LEU A 13 15.75 40.64 2.73
C LEU A 13 14.81 40.15 1.62
N LEU A 14 14.60 40.94 0.58
CA LEU A 14 13.78 40.54 -0.58
C LEU A 14 14.37 39.34 -1.33
N CYS A 15 15.69 39.35 -1.54
CA CYS A 15 16.40 38.26 -2.19
C CYS A 15 16.30 36.98 -1.36
N SER A 16 16.49 37.08 -0.04
CA SER A 16 16.34 35.96 0.90
C SER A 16 14.94 35.36 0.86
N HIS A 17 13.88 36.18 0.97
CA HIS A 17 12.50 35.68 0.92
C HIS A 17 12.14 34.98 -0.39
N ARG A 18 12.65 35.46 -1.52
CA ARG A 18 12.41 34.84 -2.84
C ARG A 18 13.12 33.49 -2.94
N PHE A 19 14.36 33.41 -2.45
CA PHE A 19 15.11 32.16 -2.41
C PHE A 19 14.39 31.09 -1.59
N TRP A 20 14.02 31.40 -0.34
CA TRP A 20 13.32 30.46 0.54
C TRP A 20 11.97 30.00 -0.02
N PHE A 21 11.19 30.91 -0.63
CA PHE A 21 9.93 30.54 -1.27
C PHE A 21 10.14 29.51 -2.38
N ASN A 22 11.07 29.77 -3.30
CA ASN A 22 11.35 28.87 -4.42
C ASN A 22 11.89 27.51 -3.95
N PHE A 23 12.82 27.51 -2.99
CA PHE A 23 13.38 26.29 -2.43
C PHE A 23 12.31 25.43 -1.75
N SER A 24 11.45 26.04 -0.92
CA SER A 24 10.37 25.31 -0.26
C SER A 24 9.32 24.81 -1.26
N SER A 25 8.95 25.60 -2.28
CA SER A 25 8.04 25.13 -3.33
C SER A 25 8.60 23.93 -4.09
N PHE A 26 9.88 23.98 -4.47
CA PHE A 26 10.57 22.84 -5.11
C PHE A 26 10.57 21.60 -4.21
N THR A 27 10.85 21.79 -2.92
CA THR A 27 10.85 20.69 -1.93
C THR A 27 9.47 20.03 -1.82
N VAL A 28 8.38 20.80 -1.79
CA VAL A 28 7.02 20.26 -1.76
C VAL A 28 6.73 19.43 -3.02
N VAL A 29 7.00 19.99 -4.21
CA VAL A 29 6.77 19.28 -5.48
C VAL A 29 7.59 17.99 -5.53
N PHE A 30 8.84 18.02 -5.11
CA PHE A 30 9.70 16.86 -5.04
C PHE A 30 9.13 15.78 -4.11
N CYS A 31 8.67 16.15 -2.90
CA CYS A 31 8.04 15.20 -1.98
C CYS A 31 6.77 14.57 -2.56
N ILE A 32 5.90 15.37 -3.19
CA ILE A 32 4.67 14.88 -3.84
C ILE A 32 4.99 13.90 -4.96
N LEU A 33 5.98 14.20 -5.80
CA LEU A 33 6.40 13.32 -6.90
C LEU A 33 7.00 12.02 -6.37
N LEU A 34 7.83 12.07 -5.32
CA LEU A 34 8.35 10.87 -4.68
C LEU A 34 7.23 9.99 -4.12
N PHE A 35 6.23 10.57 -3.45
CA PHE A 35 5.06 9.82 -2.97
C PHE A 35 4.27 9.18 -4.11
N ALA A 36 3.95 9.95 -5.14
CA ALA A 36 3.19 9.46 -6.28
C ALA A 36 3.95 8.33 -7.01
N SER A 37 5.26 8.49 -7.20
CA SER A 37 6.12 7.46 -7.79
C SER A 37 6.13 6.20 -6.93
N TRP A 38 6.28 6.34 -5.61
CA TRP A 38 6.33 5.20 -4.71
C TRP A 38 5.01 4.42 -4.70
N ALA A 39 3.87 5.12 -4.59
CA ALA A 39 2.55 4.53 -4.72
C ALA A 39 2.34 3.80 -6.06
N ALA A 40 2.97 4.29 -7.13
CA ALA A 40 2.87 3.70 -8.46
C ALA A 40 3.79 2.48 -8.69
N THR A 41 4.78 2.24 -7.83
CA THR A 41 5.81 1.20 -8.05
C THR A 41 5.87 0.11 -6.98
N ASP A 42 5.56 0.41 -5.72
CA ASP A 42 5.73 -0.53 -4.60
C ASP A 42 4.42 -1.20 -4.21
N ALA A 43 4.37 -2.53 -4.29
CA ALA A 43 3.21 -3.34 -3.93
C ALA A 43 2.80 -3.19 -2.46
N SER A 44 3.76 -3.04 -1.54
CA SER A 44 3.46 -2.90 -0.11
C SER A 44 3.30 -1.44 0.33
N TYR A 45 3.30 -0.46 -0.58
CA TYR A 45 3.12 0.95 -0.22
C TYR A 45 1.85 1.16 0.62
N ARG A 46 0.74 0.55 0.18
CA ARG A 46 -0.54 0.66 0.87
C ARG A 46 -0.53 0.02 2.25
N LEU A 47 0.13 -1.13 2.40
CA LEU A 47 0.35 -1.74 3.71
C LEU A 47 1.19 -0.83 4.62
N GLY A 48 2.19 -0.14 4.05
CA GLY A 48 2.99 0.86 4.75
C GLY A 48 2.14 2.01 5.28
N ILE A 49 1.27 2.60 4.45
CA ILE A 49 0.32 3.63 4.88
C ILE A 49 -0.63 3.10 5.95
N TYR A 50 -1.17 1.89 5.76
CA TYR A 50 -2.08 1.28 6.74
C TYR A 50 -1.42 1.10 8.10
N LYS A 51 -0.19 0.53 8.12
CA LYS A 51 0.61 0.40 9.35
C LYS A 51 0.96 1.76 9.95
N ALA A 52 1.29 2.77 9.15
CA ALA A 52 1.54 4.12 9.64
C ALA A 52 0.28 4.72 10.30
N GLY A 53 -0.90 4.50 9.72
CA GLY A 53 -2.18 4.91 10.31
C GLY A 53 -2.47 4.21 11.65
N ILE A 54 -2.19 2.90 11.75
CA ILE A 54 -2.32 2.15 13.01
C ILE A 54 -1.33 2.66 14.06
N ALA A 55 -0.06 2.86 13.69
CA ALA A 55 1.00 3.30 14.61
C ALA A 55 0.71 4.69 15.19
N THR A 56 0.12 5.58 14.39
CA THR A 56 -0.34 6.91 14.82
C THR A 56 -1.70 6.91 15.53
N ARG A 57 -2.37 5.74 15.63
CA ARG A 57 -3.75 5.59 16.12
C ARG A 57 -4.79 6.37 15.32
N LEU A 58 -4.45 6.79 14.09
CA LEU A 58 -5.40 7.44 13.19
C LEU A 58 -6.34 6.43 12.52
N LEU A 59 -5.92 5.16 12.43
CA LEU A 59 -6.74 4.06 11.93
C LEU A 59 -6.97 3.01 13.01
N PRO A 60 -8.21 2.51 13.17
CA PRO A 60 -8.47 1.37 14.02
C PRO A 60 -7.91 0.08 13.38
N ILE A 61 -7.47 -0.85 14.22
CA ILE A 61 -7.20 -2.21 13.76
C ILE A 61 -8.56 -2.86 13.49
N ARG A 62 -8.79 -3.26 12.23
CA ARG A 62 -10.04 -3.87 11.82
C ARG A 62 -9.92 -5.38 12.00
N SER A 63 -10.77 -5.93 12.84
CA SER A 63 -10.88 -7.37 13.09
C SER A 63 -12.33 -7.72 13.31
N THR A 64 -12.72 -8.90 12.85
CA THR A 64 -14.00 -9.52 13.19
C THR A 64 -14.12 -9.86 14.67
N ASP A 65 -13.00 -9.94 15.40
CA ASP A 65 -12.95 -10.15 16.85
C ASP A 65 -11.89 -9.22 17.49
N PRO A 66 -12.27 -8.01 17.93
CA PRO A 66 -11.33 -7.04 18.52
C PRO A 66 -10.88 -7.44 19.93
N GLU A 67 -11.71 -8.12 20.71
CA GLU A 67 -11.38 -8.58 22.07
C GLU A 67 -10.31 -9.69 22.01
N MET A 68 -10.43 -10.62 21.06
CA MET A 68 -9.42 -11.66 20.84
C MET A 68 -8.08 -11.08 20.37
N ILE A 69 -8.07 -10.05 19.53
CA ILE A 69 -6.84 -9.37 19.10
C ILE A 69 -6.11 -8.70 20.26
N GLU A 70 -6.86 -8.04 21.14
CA GLU A 70 -6.32 -7.37 22.32
C GLU A 70 -5.81 -8.38 23.33
N ALA A 71 -6.55 -9.46 23.58
CA ALA A 71 -6.15 -10.55 24.46
C ALA A 71 -4.90 -11.30 23.96
N MET A 72 -4.69 -11.41 22.65
CA MET A 72 -3.49 -12.02 22.06
C MET A 72 -2.30 -11.06 21.93
N GLY A 73 -2.43 -9.79 22.35
CA GLY A 73 -1.37 -8.78 22.20
C GLY A 73 -1.02 -8.43 20.75
N ILE A 74 -1.87 -8.79 19.79
CA ILE A 74 -1.65 -8.56 18.36
C ILE A 74 -1.66 -7.05 18.06
N THR A 75 -2.50 -6.30 18.78
CA THR A 75 -2.52 -4.82 18.77
C THR A 75 -1.15 -4.23 19.07
N ASP A 76 -0.46 -4.75 20.08
CA ASP A 76 0.86 -4.25 20.46
C ASP A 76 1.93 -4.66 19.45
N VAL A 77 1.84 -5.89 18.90
CA VAL A 77 2.73 -6.34 17.83
C VAL A 77 2.53 -5.53 16.54
N MET A 78 1.30 -5.17 16.18
CA MET A 78 1.00 -4.34 15.00
C MET A 78 1.40 -2.87 15.19
N ARG A 79 1.32 -2.35 16.43
CA ARG A 79 1.76 -0.99 16.77
C ARG A 79 3.28 -0.87 16.88
N GLN A 80 3.99 -1.94 17.22
CA GLN A 80 5.44 -1.94 17.26
C GLN A 80 6.02 -1.82 15.85
N ILE A 81 6.63 -0.67 15.57
CA ILE A 81 7.47 -0.49 14.38
C ILE A 81 8.75 -1.30 14.61
N LYS A 82 8.81 -2.51 14.06
CA LYS A 82 10.04 -3.30 14.00
C LYS A 82 10.96 -2.72 12.93
N TRP A 83 12.27 -2.89 13.07
CA TRP A 83 13.26 -2.52 12.05
C TRP A 83 13.31 -3.51 10.87
N ASP A 84 12.15 -3.99 10.45
CA ASP A 84 12.00 -4.82 9.26
C ASP A 84 11.86 -3.95 7.99
N SER A 85 11.69 -4.60 6.83
CA SER A 85 11.55 -3.89 5.56
C SER A 85 10.36 -2.92 5.56
N ILE A 86 9.24 -3.26 6.21
CA ILE A 86 8.05 -2.40 6.28
C ILE A 86 8.23 -1.24 7.26
N GLY A 87 8.92 -1.43 8.39
CA GLY A 87 9.23 -0.35 9.33
C GLY A 87 10.07 0.76 8.70
N LYS A 88 11.08 0.41 7.90
CA LYS A 88 11.86 1.39 7.12
C LYS A 88 10.98 2.19 6.16
N ARG A 89 9.99 1.55 5.53
CA ARG A 89 9.03 2.21 4.64
C ARG A 89 8.11 3.16 5.41
N VAL A 90 7.56 2.72 6.55
CA VAL A 90 6.74 3.55 7.44
C VAL A 90 7.49 4.80 7.88
N ILE A 91 8.75 4.67 8.34
CA ILE A 91 9.59 5.81 8.72
C ILE A 91 9.82 6.75 7.54
N SER A 92 10.13 6.21 6.36
CA SER A 92 10.37 7.03 5.16
C SER A 92 9.12 7.80 4.73
N ILE A 93 7.93 7.19 4.85
CA ILE A 93 6.63 7.87 4.65
C ILE A 93 6.50 9.03 5.64
N TYR A 94 6.78 8.83 6.92
CA TYR A 94 6.71 9.92 7.90
C TYR A 94 7.68 11.05 7.58
N VAL A 95 8.93 10.74 7.28
CA VAL A 95 9.94 11.75 6.95
C VAL A 95 9.51 12.57 5.74
N LEU A 96 9.06 11.91 4.67
CA LEU A 96 8.60 12.60 3.47
C LEU A 96 7.35 13.45 3.71
N LEU A 97 6.36 12.95 4.47
CA LEU A 97 5.16 13.71 4.82
C LEU A 97 5.51 14.92 5.69
N SER A 98 6.31 14.73 6.73
CA SER A 98 6.73 15.82 7.63
C SER A 98 7.50 16.90 6.89
N VAL A 99 8.45 16.53 6.04
CA VAL A 99 9.21 17.49 5.21
C VAL A 99 8.29 18.22 4.24
N GLY A 100 7.41 17.49 3.54
CA GLY A 100 6.46 18.07 2.59
C GLY A 100 5.46 19.03 3.23
N ILE A 101 4.88 18.65 4.38
CA ILE A 101 3.95 19.48 5.15
C ILE A 101 4.67 20.72 5.69
N PHE A 102 5.84 20.55 6.30
CA PHE A 102 6.62 21.67 6.84
C PHE A 102 7.03 22.67 5.75
N ALA A 103 7.48 22.18 4.59
CA ALA A 103 7.79 23.03 3.45
C ALA A 103 6.53 23.75 2.92
N THR A 104 5.37 23.09 2.93
CA THR A 104 4.08 23.70 2.55
C THR A 104 3.69 24.82 3.52
N PHE A 105 3.88 24.63 4.83
CA PHE A 105 3.68 25.67 5.84
C PHE A 105 4.60 26.88 5.62
N ILE A 106 5.87 26.66 5.27
CA ILE A 106 6.80 27.75 4.95
C ILE A 106 6.33 28.51 3.71
N VAL A 107 5.93 27.82 2.64
CA VAL A 107 5.42 28.45 1.41
C VAL A 107 4.19 29.29 1.73
N PHE A 108 3.24 28.75 2.49
CA PHE A 108 2.02 29.46 2.87
C PHE A 108 2.31 30.69 3.74
N PHE A 109 3.17 30.56 4.75
CA PHE A 109 3.57 31.67 5.62
C PHE A 109 4.29 32.77 4.84
N LEU A 110 5.21 32.42 3.93
CA LEU A 110 5.89 33.38 3.06
C LEU A 110 4.95 34.03 2.04
N ALA A 111 3.92 33.31 1.58
CA ALA A 111 2.87 33.86 0.72
C ALA A 111 1.99 34.87 1.47
N LEU A 112 1.57 34.56 2.70
CA LEU A 112 0.77 35.46 3.54
C LEU A 112 1.48 36.77 3.84
N ARG A 113 2.80 36.76 4.04
CA ARG A 113 3.59 37.97 4.27
C ARG A 113 3.54 38.97 3.11
N ARG A 114 3.37 38.48 1.87
CA ARG A 114 3.26 39.33 0.67
C ARG A 114 2.35 38.65 -0.35
N LEU A 115 1.07 38.99 -0.27
CA LEU A 115 0.06 38.52 -1.20
C LEU A 115 0.36 39.06 -2.60
N THR A 116 0.79 38.15 -3.47
CA THR A 116 0.99 38.43 -4.90
C THR A 116 0.28 37.33 -5.66
N LEU A 117 -0.34 37.66 -6.80
CA LEU A 117 -1.10 36.70 -7.60
C LEU A 117 -0.29 35.43 -7.89
N LYS A 118 0.99 35.58 -8.24
CA LYS A 118 1.90 34.45 -8.50
C LYS A 118 2.03 33.52 -7.30
N ARG A 119 2.21 34.05 -6.09
CA ARG A 119 2.34 33.23 -4.86
C ARG A 119 1.03 32.54 -4.51
N SER A 120 -0.10 33.21 -4.68
CA SER A 120 -1.42 32.62 -4.44
C SER A 120 -1.69 31.45 -5.38
N ILE A 121 -1.36 31.59 -6.68
CA ILE A 121 -1.48 30.50 -7.66
C ILE A 121 -0.61 29.30 -7.25
N VAL A 122 0.64 29.53 -6.84
CA VAL A 122 1.54 28.46 -6.37
C VAL A 122 0.95 27.75 -5.15
N CYS A 123 0.49 28.48 -4.13
CA CYS A 123 -0.12 27.87 -2.95
C CYS A 123 -1.35 27.02 -3.30
N MET A 124 -2.23 27.52 -4.18
CA MET A 124 -3.40 26.79 -4.64
C MET A 124 -3.02 25.53 -5.41
N ALA A 125 -2.00 25.60 -6.27
CA ALA A 125 -1.50 24.45 -7.02
C ALA A 125 -0.91 23.37 -6.08
N LEU A 126 -0.14 23.77 -5.06
CA LEU A 126 0.41 22.83 -4.08
C LEU A 126 -0.69 22.18 -3.24
N LEU A 127 -1.69 22.94 -2.81
CA LEU A 127 -2.85 22.41 -2.09
C LEU A 127 -3.63 21.41 -2.96
N ALA A 128 -3.91 21.79 -4.21
CA ALA A 128 -4.58 20.91 -5.17
C ALA A 128 -3.77 19.62 -5.43
N ALA A 129 -2.44 19.71 -5.50
CA ALA A 129 -1.57 18.55 -5.66
C ALA A 129 -1.61 17.60 -4.46
N TRP A 130 -1.59 18.13 -3.23
CA TRP A 130 -1.76 17.31 -2.01
C TRP A 130 -3.12 16.61 -1.98
N LEU A 131 -4.19 17.34 -2.32
CA LEU A 131 -5.53 16.77 -2.40
C LEU A 131 -5.59 15.69 -3.47
N LEU A 132 -5.06 15.94 -4.67
CA LEU A 132 -5.05 14.97 -5.76
C LEU A 132 -4.26 13.71 -5.36
N LEU A 133 -3.14 13.84 -4.67
CA LEU A 133 -2.38 12.71 -4.15
C LEU A 133 -3.21 11.92 -3.12
N TYR A 134 -3.84 12.60 -2.16
CA TYR A 134 -4.66 11.97 -1.13
C TYR A 134 -5.86 11.22 -1.70
N TRP A 135 -6.59 11.82 -2.64
CA TRP A 135 -7.75 11.18 -3.28
C TRP A 135 -7.34 10.13 -4.32
N GLY A 136 -6.24 10.36 -5.05
CA GLY A 136 -5.76 9.48 -6.11
C GLY A 136 -4.97 8.26 -5.65
N GLN A 137 -4.55 8.20 -4.38
CA GLN A 137 -3.71 7.11 -3.87
C GLN A 137 -4.34 5.72 -4.09
N ASN A 138 -5.66 5.59 -3.92
CA ASN A 138 -6.35 4.31 -4.08
C ASN A 138 -6.32 3.86 -5.54
N THR A 139 -6.53 4.78 -6.48
CA THR A 139 -6.46 4.52 -7.92
C THR A 139 -5.05 4.17 -8.36
N LEU A 140 -4.03 4.87 -7.85
CA LEU A 140 -2.62 4.57 -8.15
C LEU A 140 -2.23 3.18 -7.64
N ASN A 141 -2.57 2.85 -6.40
CA ASN A 141 -2.29 1.55 -5.80
C ASN A 141 -3.00 0.43 -6.56
N TYR A 142 -4.28 0.63 -6.88
CA TYR A 142 -5.05 -0.32 -7.68
C TYR A 142 -4.40 -0.57 -9.04
N GLY A 143 -4.03 0.50 -9.75
CA GLY A 143 -3.35 0.40 -11.04
C GLY A 143 -1.98 -0.26 -10.95
N CYS A 144 -1.21 0.01 -9.89
CA CYS A 144 0.07 -0.65 -9.61
C CYS A 144 -0.13 -2.16 -9.43
N THR A 145 -1.00 -2.57 -8.49
CA THR A 145 -1.30 -3.98 -8.22
C THR A 145 -1.78 -4.68 -9.49
N GLN A 146 -2.72 -4.09 -10.23
CA GLN A 146 -3.22 -4.67 -11.46
C GLN A 146 -2.11 -4.89 -12.49
N ARG A 147 -1.22 -3.90 -12.71
CA ARG A 147 -0.09 -4.05 -13.65
C ARG A 147 0.89 -5.14 -13.21
N GLN A 148 1.24 -5.17 -11.92
CA GLN A 148 2.13 -6.19 -11.39
C GLN A 148 1.53 -7.58 -11.58
N ILE A 149 0.29 -7.79 -11.15
CA ILE A 149 -0.39 -9.09 -11.29
C ILE A 149 -0.53 -9.51 -12.75
N MET A 150 -0.87 -8.60 -13.66
CA MET A 150 -0.91 -8.92 -15.09
C MET A 150 0.46 -9.37 -15.63
N SER A 151 1.56 -8.80 -15.13
CA SER A 151 2.92 -9.17 -15.57
C SER A 151 3.35 -10.58 -15.12
N ILE A 152 2.84 -11.05 -13.97
CA ILE A 152 3.15 -12.37 -13.41
C ILE A 152 1.97 -13.35 -13.49
N PHE A 153 0.89 -12.97 -14.17
CA PHE A 153 -0.33 -13.77 -14.32
C PHE A 153 -0.06 -15.20 -14.84
N PRO A 154 0.85 -15.43 -15.81
CA PRO A 154 1.15 -16.80 -16.26
C PRO A 154 1.60 -17.74 -15.12
N GLN A 155 2.28 -17.21 -14.10
CA GLN A 155 2.69 -17.99 -12.93
C GLN A 155 1.49 -18.34 -12.04
N PHE A 156 0.58 -17.37 -11.82
CA PHE A 156 -0.68 -17.63 -11.12
C PHE A 156 -1.50 -18.71 -11.82
N GLU A 157 -1.62 -18.62 -13.15
CA GLU A 157 -2.36 -19.60 -13.94
C GLU A 157 -1.74 -21.00 -13.84
N GLN A 158 -0.41 -21.11 -13.98
CA GLN A 158 0.30 -22.37 -13.86
C GLN A 158 0.08 -23.01 -12.47
N VAL A 159 0.25 -22.24 -11.41
CA VAL A 159 0.08 -22.68 -10.02
C VAL A 159 -1.37 -23.08 -9.75
N GLY A 160 -2.34 -22.24 -10.11
CA GLY A 160 -3.75 -22.54 -9.89
C GLY A 160 -4.22 -23.76 -10.66
N MET A 161 -3.78 -23.94 -11.90
CA MET A 161 -4.12 -25.12 -12.68
C MET A 161 -3.49 -26.39 -12.10
N ALA A 162 -2.25 -26.33 -11.60
CA ALA A 162 -1.62 -27.45 -10.90
C ALA A 162 -2.41 -27.85 -9.65
N LEU A 163 -2.76 -26.86 -8.81
CA LEU A 163 -3.53 -27.06 -7.59
C LEU A 163 -4.97 -27.53 -7.84
N HIS A 164 -5.57 -27.08 -8.94
CA HIS A 164 -6.91 -27.52 -9.31
C HIS A 164 -6.93 -28.99 -9.70
N ARG A 165 -5.89 -29.47 -10.41
CA ARG A 165 -5.74 -30.88 -10.78
C ARG A 165 -5.43 -31.75 -9.57
N GLN A 166 -4.52 -31.31 -8.72
CA GLN A 166 -4.10 -32.06 -7.53
C GLN A 166 -3.81 -31.11 -6.38
N TRP A 167 -4.61 -31.23 -5.32
CA TRP A 167 -4.35 -30.52 -4.08
C TRP A 167 -3.36 -31.31 -3.23
N PRO A 168 -2.23 -30.73 -2.82
CA PRO A 168 -1.22 -31.45 -2.07
C PRO A 168 -1.67 -31.72 -0.63
N THR A 169 -1.33 -32.91 -0.12
CA THR A 169 -1.54 -33.32 1.28
C THR A 169 -0.25 -33.31 2.10
N GLU A 170 0.89 -33.15 1.45
CA GLU A 170 2.22 -33.09 2.06
C GLU A 170 2.95 -31.81 1.62
N SER A 171 3.88 -31.34 2.45
CA SER A 171 4.65 -30.12 2.16
C SER A 171 5.66 -30.40 1.05
N GLY A 172 5.93 -29.43 0.19
CA GLY A 172 6.77 -29.66 -0.98
C GLY A 172 7.07 -28.40 -1.77
N GLU A 173 7.26 -28.56 -3.07
CA GLU A 173 7.49 -27.47 -4.02
C GLU A 173 6.40 -27.47 -5.09
N ILE A 174 5.84 -26.28 -5.38
CA ILE A 174 4.79 -26.11 -6.40
C ILE A 174 5.36 -25.72 -7.76
N LEU A 175 6.45 -24.96 -7.71
CA LEU A 175 7.30 -24.57 -8.83
C LEU A 175 8.76 -24.67 -8.34
N PRO A 176 9.76 -24.77 -9.24
CA PRO A 176 11.15 -24.84 -8.84
C PRO A 176 11.54 -23.69 -7.90
N GLY A 177 11.99 -24.03 -6.68
CA GLY A 177 12.39 -23.06 -5.65
C GLY A 177 11.23 -22.40 -4.90
N LYS A 178 9.99 -22.85 -5.11
CA LYS A 178 8.77 -22.32 -4.50
C LYS A 178 8.16 -23.35 -3.57
N LYS A 179 8.69 -23.38 -2.35
CA LYS A 179 8.23 -24.29 -1.30
C LYS A 179 6.86 -23.87 -0.75
N PHE A 180 6.10 -24.84 -0.28
CA PHE A 180 4.87 -24.62 0.47
C PHE A 180 4.80 -25.59 1.66
N PHE A 181 4.09 -25.17 2.70
CA PHE A 181 3.79 -25.97 3.88
C PHE A 181 2.29 -26.24 3.96
N VAL A 182 1.95 -27.44 4.41
CA VAL A 182 0.56 -27.86 4.67
C VAL A 182 0.40 -28.27 6.12
N TRP A 183 -0.81 -28.11 6.65
CA TRP A 183 -1.21 -28.67 7.93
C TRP A 183 -2.58 -29.34 7.79
N PRO A 184 -2.65 -30.51 7.14
CA PRO A 184 -3.91 -31.08 6.66
C PRO A 184 -4.91 -31.40 7.78
N GLU A 185 -4.42 -31.78 8.96
CA GLU A 185 -5.25 -32.08 10.13
C GLU A 185 -6.01 -30.86 10.66
N LYS A 186 -5.41 -29.66 10.55
CA LYS A 186 -5.96 -28.42 11.12
C LYS A 186 -6.59 -27.52 10.05
N TYR A 187 -5.97 -27.45 8.88
CA TYR A 187 -6.35 -26.58 7.76
C TYR A 187 -6.19 -27.32 6.42
N PRO A 188 -7.06 -28.29 6.09
CA PRO A 188 -6.93 -29.17 4.91
C PRO A 188 -6.94 -28.42 3.57
N GLY A 189 -7.56 -27.24 3.54
CA GLY A 189 -7.66 -26.40 2.35
C GLY A 189 -6.64 -25.26 2.28
N VAL A 190 -5.57 -25.26 3.07
CA VAL A 190 -4.64 -24.12 3.17
C VAL A 190 -3.20 -24.55 2.89
N LEU A 191 -2.54 -23.81 2.00
CA LEU A 191 -1.10 -23.88 1.74
C LEU A 191 -0.45 -22.57 2.19
N ALA A 192 0.57 -22.66 3.04
CA ALA A 192 1.35 -21.51 3.46
C ALA A 192 2.67 -21.48 2.68
N ILE A 193 2.98 -20.36 2.03
CA ILE A 193 4.25 -20.18 1.34
C ILE A 193 5.21 -19.51 2.33
N PRO A 194 6.26 -20.22 2.79
CA PRO A 194 7.22 -19.66 3.71
C PRO A 194 7.95 -18.50 3.03
N ARG A 195 7.85 -17.34 3.65
CA ARG A 195 8.65 -16.18 3.29
C ARG A 195 9.56 -15.87 4.45
N GLY A 196 10.85 -15.69 4.18
CA GLY A 196 11.76 -15.12 5.18
C GLY A 196 11.27 -13.74 5.63
N ILE A 197 11.85 -13.22 6.71
CA ILE A 197 11.48 -11.90 7.27
C ILE A 197 11.53 -10.79 6.21
N GLU A 198 12.46 -10.87 5.25
CA GLU A 198 12.59 -9.92 4.14
C GLU A 198 11.52 -10.09 3.04
N GLY A 199 10.99 -11.32 2.87
CA GLY A 199 9.99 -11.65 1.85
C GLY A 199 8.54 -11.39 2.28
N ALA A 200 8.30 -11.13 3.56
CA ALA A 200 6.96 -10.87 4.10
C ALA A 200 6.31 -9.61 3.51
N TYR A 201 7.12 -8.62 3.10
CA TYR A 201 6.66 -7.32 2.58
C TYR A 201 7.40 -6.94 1.29
N PRO A 202 7.08 -7.57 0.16
CA PRO A 202 7.88 -7.41 -1.05
C PRO A 202 7.62 -6.07 -1.75
N TYR A 203 8.59 -5.61 -2.56
CA TYR A 203 8.39 -4.47 -3.46
C TYR A 203 7.54 -4.84 -4.68
N TYR A 204 7.66 -6.10 -5.12
CA TYR A 204 6.94 -6.68 -6.25
C TYR A 204 6.17 -7.90 -5.80
N GLU A 205 4.95 -8.07 -6.30
CA GLU A 205 4.18 -9.27 -6.04
C GLU A 205 4.85 -10.53 -6.61
N ASP A 206 4.47 -11.66 -6.03
CA ASP A 206 4.80 -13.01 -6.46
C ASP A 206 3.52 -13.87 -6.35
N PHE A 207 3.56 -15.17 -6.67
CA PHE A 207 2.38 -16.05 -6.57
C PHE A 207 1.95 -16.31 -5.11
N GLY A 208 1.32 -15.31 -4.47
CA GLY A 208 0.70 -15.37 -3.15
C GLY A 208 1.58 -15.74 -1.95
N PHE A 209 1.12 -15.50 -0.72
CA PHE A 209 1.78 -15.99 0.50
C PHE A 209 0.95 -17.06 1.21
N ASN A 210 -0.37 -17.03 1.03
CA ASN A 210 -1.29 -18.08 1.41
C ASN A 210 -2.13 -18.46 0.19
N ILE A 211 -2.35 -19.76 0.02
CA ILE A 211 -3.25 -20.27 -1.01
C ILE A 211 -4.33 -21.09 -0.32
N THR A 212 -5.59 -20.76 -0.58
CA THR A 212 -6.73 -21.48 0.00
C THR A 212 -7.59 -22.12 -1.07
N ARG A 213 -8.10 -23.31 -0.76
CA ARG A 213 -9.12 -24.00 -1.53
C ARG A 213 -10.45 -23.78 -0.86
N GLY A 214 -11.33 -23.05 -1.54
CA GLY A 214 -12.71 -22.87 -1.13
C GLY A 214 -13.60 -24.06 -1.50
N GLU A 215 -14.87 -23.94 -1.13
CA GLU A 215 -15.93 -24.81 -1.60
C GLU A 215 -15.98 -24.85 -3.12
N THR A 216 -16.40 -25.98 -3.69
CA THR A 216 -16.49 -26.21 -5.14
C THR A 216 -15.16 -26.14 -5.91
N GLY A 217 -14.03 -26.11 -5.21
CA GLY A 217 -12.69 -26.13 -5.82
C GLY A 217 -12.18 -24.76 -6.28
N ILE A 218 -12.78 -23.67 -5.79
CA ILE A 218 -12.25 -22.30 -5.96
C ILE A 218 -10.86 -22.23 -5.34
N ILE A 219 -9.91 -21.60 -6.02
CA ILE A 219 -8.55 -21.40 -5.51
C ILE A 219 -8.32 -19.91 -5.33
N ARG A 220 -7.84 -19.52 -4.15
CA ARG A 220 -7.57 -18.12 -3.80
C ARG A 220 -6.10 -17.98 -3.43
N LEU A 221 -5.40 -17.06 -4.08
CA LEU A 221 -4.01 -16.75 -3.81
C LEU A 221 -3.94 -15.34 -3.20
N GLU A 222 -3.66 -15.28 -1.90
CA GLU A 222 -3.57 -14.03 -1.14
C GLU A 222 -2.23 -13.34 -1.43
N LEU A 223 -2.27 -12.07 -1.83
CA LEU A 223 -1.09 -11.28 -2.18
C LEU A 223 -0.40 -10.71 -0.94
N ALA A 224 0.92 -10.59 -0.98
CA ALA A 224 1.68 -10.24 0.22
C ALA A 224 1.87 -8.73 0.40
N GLY A 225 2.12 -7.99 -0.68
CA GLY A 225 2.21 -6.52 -0.63
C GLY A 225 0.83 -5.88 -0.66
N ALA A 226 -0.02 -6.34 -1.57
CA ALA A 226 -1.40 -5.94 -1.77
C ALA A 226 -2.35 -6.76 -0.89
N TYR A 227 -2.21 -6.63 0.43
CA TYR A 227 -2.87 -7.45 1.45
C TYR A 227 -4.41 -7.54 1.36
N ASP A 228 -5.07 -6.60 0.68
CA ASP A 228 -6.52 -6.57 0.50
C ASP A 228 -6.98 -7.06 -0.89
N PHE A 229 -6.03 -7.57 -1.68
CA PHE A 229 -6.26 -8.16 -2.99
C PHE A 229 -5.97 -9.66 -2.97
N ILE A 230 -6.79 -10.39 -3.71
CA ILE A 230 -6.69 -11.83 -3.85
C ILE A 230 -6.85 -12.15 -5.34
N VAL A 231 -5.99 -13.04 -5.83
CA VAL A 231 -6.17 -13.63 -7.16
C VAL A 231 -6.99 -14.90 -7.00
N GLU A 232 -8.14 -14.96 -7.66
CA GLU A 232 -9.10 -16.04 -7.49
C GLU A 232 -9.36 -16.78 -8.80
N PHE A 233 -9.36 -18.11 -8.73
CA PHE A 233 -9.72 -19.01 -9.81
C PHE A 233 -11.05 -19.71 -9.52
N TYR A 234 -11.99 -19.58 -10.46
CA TYR A 234 -13.36 -20.08 -10.36
C TYR A 234 -13.62 -21.19 -11.39
N PRO A 235 -13.42 -22.48 -11.07
CA PRO A 235 -13.49 -23.56 -12.05
C PRO A 235 -14.87 -23.69 -12.71
N ASN A 236 -15.94 -23.33 -12.02
CA ASN A 236 -17.32 -23.42 -12.51
C ASN A 236 -17.78 -22.15 -13.26
N GLY A 237 -16.91 -21.13 -13.38
CA GLY A 237 -17.25 -19.88 -14.05
C GLY A 237 -18.20 -18.97 -13.26
N THR A 238 -18.37 -19.21 -11.96
CA THR A 238 -19.09 -18.29 -11.07
C THR A 238 -18.28 -17.02 -10.83
N THR A 239 -18.94 -15.98 -10.33
CA THR A 239 -18.34 -14.68 -10.05
C THR A 239 -17.88 -14.55 -8.60
N PRO A 240 -16.87 -13.72 -8.31
CA PRO A 240 -16.43 -13.46 -6.94
C PRO A 240 -17.52 -12.89 -6.04
N THR A 241 -17.59 -13.43 -4.82
CA THR A 241 -18.48 -12.99 -3.75
C THR A 241 -17.72 -13.04 -2.41
N GLN A 242 -18.37 -12.56 -1.34
CA GLN A 242 -17.90 -12.81 0.02
C GLN A 242 -17.76 -14.33 0.28
N TYR A 243 -16.79 -14.72 1.11
CA TYR A 243 -16.51 -16.13 1.41
C TYR A 243 -16.06 -16.30 2.85
N VAL A 244 -15.99 -17.55 3.33
CA VAL A 244 -15.35 -17.89 4.61
C VAL A 244 -13.92 -18.35 4.31
N SER A 245 -12.94 -17.69 4.91
CA SER A 245 -11.52 -18.01 4.76
C SER A 245 -11.21 -19.43 5.22
N GLY A 246 -10.07 -19.98 4.76
CA GLY A 246 -9.60 -21.30 5.22
C GLY A 246 -9.33 -21.37 6.73
N PHE A 247 -9.35 -20.23 7.43
CA PHE A 247 -9.22 -20.10 8.88
C PHE A 247 -10.57 -19.95 9.61
N GLY A 248 -11.70 -20.03 8.89
CA GLY A 248 -13.05 -19.99 9.47
C GLY A 248 -13.65 -18.59 9.64
N ASN A 249 -12.92 -17.52 9.33
CA ASN A 249 -13.42 -16.15 9.42
C ASN A 249 -14.06 -15.68 8.10
N PRO A 250 -15.20 -14.97 8.13
CA PRO A 250 -15.78 -14.39 6.92
C PRO A 250 -14.85 -13.30 6.35
N SER A 251 -14.74 -13.25 5.03
CA SER A 251 -14.04 -12.18 4.32
C SER A 251 -14.81 -10.86 4.47
N SER A 252 -14.14 -9.73 4.26
CA SER A 252 -14.83 -8.47 4.04
C SER A 252 -15.70 -8.53 2.77
N PRO A 253 -16.61 -7.55 2.56
CA PRO A 253 -17.35 -7.43 1.30
C PRO A 253 -16.40 -7.23 0.11
N VAL A 254 -16.87 -7.62 -1.08
CA VAL A 254 -16.14 -7.37 -2.34
C VAL A 254 -16.23 -5.88 -2.67
N ALA A 255 -15.09 -5.20 -2.69
CA ALA A 255 -14.98 -3.79 -3.04
C ALA A 255 -14.82 -3.59 -4.56
N SER A 256 -14.04 -4.46 -5.22
CA SER A 256 -13.89 -4.43 -6.68
C SER A 256 -13.45 -5.77 -7.25
N VAL A 257 -13.77 -5.99 -8.53
CA VAL A 257 -13.43 -7.21 -9.28
C VAL A 257 -12.86 -6.82 -10.65
N THR A 258 -11.72 -7.39 -11.01
CA THR A 258 -11.14 -7.31 -12.36
C THR A 258 -10.97 -8.70 -12.94
N SER A 259 -11.48 -8.93 -14.14
CA SER A 259 -11.20 -10.16 -14.89
C SER A 259 -9.76 -10.12 -15.40
N LEU A 260 -8.98 -11.14 -15.06
CA LEU A 260 -7.61 -11.34 -15.56
C LEU A 260 -7.61 -12.24 -16.81
N SER A 261 -8.41 -13.30 -16.77
CA SER A 261 -8.59 -14.27 -17.85
C SER A 261 -9.90 -15.03 -17.63
N LYS A 262 -10.21 -15.99 -18.51
CA LYS A 262 -11.37 -16.88 -18.36
C LYS A 262 -11.25 -17.61 -17.00
N LYS A 263 -12.23 -17.39 -16.12
CA LYS A 263 -12.31 -17.95 -14.75
C LYS A 263 -11.32 -17.37 -13.73
N TRP A 264 -10.54 -16.36 -14.10
CA TRP A 264 -9.54 -15.75 -13.21
C TRP A 264 -9.89 -14.30 -12.92
N PHE A 265 -9.88 -13.94 -11.64
CA PHE A 265 -10.24 -12.62 -11.18
C PHE A 265 -9.20 -12.08 -10.20
N LEU A 266 -8.90 -10.79 -10.28
CA LEU A 266 -8.26 -10.02 -9.23
C LEU A 266 -9.38 -9.35 -8.42
N VAL A 267 -9.50 -9.73 -7.16
CA VAL A 267 -10.61 -9.32 -6.30
C VAL A 267 -10.05 -8.52 -5.15
N ARG A 268 -10.66 -7.37 -4.89
CA ARG A 268 -10.35 -6.53 -3.73
C ARG A 268 -11.44 -6.69 -2.70
N TYR A 269 -11.06 -6.99 -1.47
CA TYR A 269 -11.95 -7.12 -0.33
C TYR A 269 -11.77 -5.95 0.64
N GLY A 270 -12.86 -5.44 1.20
CA GLY A 270 -12.84 -4.32 2.14
C GLY A 270 -14.05 -3.43 2.00
N ASP A 271 -14.11 -2.39 2.83
CA ASP A 271 -15.13 -1.36 2.69
C ASP A 271 -14.76 -0.44 1.52
N SER A 272 -15.74 -0.17 0.64
CA SER A 272 -15.63 0.72 -0.51
C SER A 272 -15.25 2.15 -0.12
#